data_AF-A0AA96KGI9-F1
#
_entry.id   AF-A0AA96KGI9-F1
#
_cell.length_a   1.000
_cell.length_b   1.000
_cell.length_c   1.000
_cell.angle_alpha   90.00
_cell.angle_beta   90.00
_cell.angle_gamma   90.00
#
_symmetry.space_group_name_H-M   'P 1'
#
loop_
_entity.id
_entity.type
_entity.pdbx_description
1 polymer ?
#
loop_
_entity_poly.entity_id
_entity_poly.type
_entity_poly.pdbx_seq_one_letter_code
_entity_poly.pdbx_strand_id
1 'polypeptide(L)'
;MSYVITLSLIALSLKLLTLLIYKKEFLTLNKYLLSIILGITGMNSIEMFFYSYINQPENGLVVLIFFYLFVLVFVYSSLLYALNISNHENTTSVFFSVFGFITCCVVLLTPGAAISGIESIGYSITRIPGPYYHILQIGILIPLLSCIVIAFLTLVTSRKHQLHTQALAYLITFTPTFFIGSAIIFLMHIGVKVNASVVISFSTSFLLWLLLFTQKKESMYRLMSLIPGTRANKLYRQLAYHICNPQNGMNDPIHYLEIEIIHEALQMTNGNRAEAAELLGISKPTLQRRLKDQLEKEPEKELTIKY
;
A
#
# COMPACT_ATOMS: atom_id res chain seq x y z
N MET A 1 -15.93 26.42 -9.58
CA MET A 1 -15.31 25.50 -10.56
C MET A 1 -13.80 25.63 -10.63
N SER A 2 -13.23 26.83 -10.72
CA SER A 2 -11.78 27.05 -10.84
C SER A 2 -10.94 26.28 -9.80
N TYR A 3 -11.33 26.33 -8.53
CA TYR A 3 -10.60 25.65 -7.44
C TYR A 3 -10.57 24.12 -7.55
N VAL A 4 -11.61 23.49 -8.09
CA VAL A 4 -11.66 22.02 -8.18
C VAL A 4 -10.71 21.56 -9.28
N ILE A 5 -10.71 22.26 -10.42
CA ILE A 5 -9.82 21.98 -11.54
C ILE A 5 -8.35 22.18 -11.12
N THR A 6 -8.03 23.25 -10.38
CA THR A 6 -6.65 23.47 -9.92
C THR A 6 -6.20 22.37 -8.95
N LEU A 7 -7.08 21.90 -8.06
CA LEU A 7 -6.77 20.80 -7.14
C LEU A 7 -6.56 19.47 -7.88
N SER A 8 -7.42 19.11 -8.84
CA SER A 8 -7.23 17.92 -9.67
C SER A 8 -5.94 18.02 -10.51
N LEU A 9 -5.61 19.21 -11.04
CA LEU A 9 -4.36 19.45 -11.76
C LEU A 9 -3.13 19.26 -10.87
N ILE A 10 -3.14 19.83 -9.66
CA ILE A 10 -2.05 19.64 -8.69
C ILE A 10 -1.89 18.15 -8.35
N ALA A 11 -3.00 17.44 -8.11
CA ALA A 11 -2.95 16.02 -7.80
C ALA A 11 -2.38 15.20 -8.96
N LEU A 12 -2.71 15.53 -10.21
CA LEU A 12 -2.14 14.89 -11.40
C LEU A 12 -0.66 15.21 -11.57
N SER A 13 -0.26 16.48 -11.40
CA SER A 13 1.14 16.91 -11.46
C SER A 13 2.00 16.21 -10.41
N LEU A 14 1.50 16.03 -9.19
CA LEU A 14 2.19 15.27 -8.14
C LEU A 14 2.38 13.80 -8.52
N LYS A 15 1.40 13.17 -9.17
CA LYS A 15 1.54 11.80 -9.67
C LYS A 15 2.61 11.73 -10.76
N LEU A 16 2.53 12.60 -11.77
CA LEU A 16 3.53 12.65 -12.85
C LEU A 16 4.94 12.89 -12.30
N LEU A 17 5.10 13.81 -11.35
CA LEU A 17 6.37 14.04 -10.67
C LEU A 17 6.86 12.78 -9.94
N THR A 18 5.95 12.07 -9.26
CA THR A 18 6.29 10.79 -8.61
C THR A 18 6.76 9.76 -9.64
N LEU A 19 6.06 9.60 -10.77
CA LEU A 19 6.49 8.69 -11.84
C LEU A 19 7.86 9.06 -12.40
N LEU A 20 8.16 10.36 -12.54
CA LEU A 20 9.45 10.85 -13.03
C LEU A 20 10.59 10.58 -12.03
N ILE A 21 10.35 10.77 -10.73
CA ILE A 21 11.33 10.50 -9.67
C ILE A 21 11.71 9.01 -9.64
N TYR A 22 10.72 8.13 -9.78
CA TYR A 22 10.91 6.68 -9.71
C TYR A 22 11.13 6.01 -11.09
N LYS A 23 11.44 6.79 -12.15
CA LYS A 23 11.47 6.29 -13.54
C LYS A 23 12.39 5.08 -13.76
N LYS A 24 13.50 5.00 -13.02
CA LYS A 24 14.49 3.92 -13.17
C LYS A 24 14.00 2.62 -12.55
N GLU A 25 13.21 2.75 -11.49
CA GLU A 25 12.65 1.64 -10.73
C GLU A 25 11.49 0.96 -11.47
N PHE A 26 10.84 1.62 -12.45
CA PHE A 26 9.71 1.03 -13.21
C PHE A 26 10.00 -0.33 -13.83
N LEU A 27 11.22 -0.53 -14.31
CA LEU A 27 11.63 -1.79 -14.95
C LEU A 27 11.74 -2.96 -13.98
N THR A 28 11.89 -2.68 -12.68
CA THR A 28 12.01 -3.69 -11.62
C THR A 28 10.76 -3.79 -10.76
N LEU A 29 9.73 -2.99 -11.04
CA LEU A 29 8.49 -3.02 -10.27
C LEU A 29 7.73 -4.33 -10.49
N ASN A 30 7.03 -4.75 -9.45
CA ASN A 30 6.05 -5.81 -9.54
C ASN A 30 4.97 -5.44 -10.59
N LYS A 31 4.61 -6.38 -11.46
CA LYS A 31 3.59 -6.21 -12.50
C LYS A 31 2.23 -5.72 -11.96
N TYR A 32 1.83 -6.16 -10.77
CA TYR A 32 0.58 -5.73 -10.14
C TYR A 32 0.66 -4.27 -9.70
N LEU A 33 1.81 -3.86 -9.16
CA LEU A 33 2.05 -2.46 -8.82
C LEU A 33 2.04 -1.57 -10.06
N LEU A 34 2.66 -2.01 -11.16
CA LEU A 34 2.59 -1.27 -12.43
C LEU A 34 1.14 -1.07 -12.88
N SER A 35 0.31 -2.11 -12.76
CA SER A 35 -1.12 -2.04 -13.08
C SER A 35 -1.91 -1.11 -12.14
N ILE A 36 -1.58 -1.08 -10.83
CA ILE A 36 -2.11 -0.09 -9.87
C ILE A 36 -1.78 1.34 -10.31
N ILE A 37 -0.52 1.58 -10.71
CA ILE A 37 -0.05 2.89 -11.16
C ILE A 37 -0.85 3.34 -12.40
N LEU A 38 -1.05 2.44 -13.37
CA LEU A 38 -1.84 2.71 -14.58
C LEU A 38 -3.30 2.98 -14.22
N GLY A 39 -3.91 2.18 -13.35
CA GLY A 39 -5.27 2.36 -12.83
C GLY A 39 -5.49 3.75 -12.25
N ILE A 40 -4.64 4.14 -11.28
CA ILE A 40 -4.74 5.43 -10.59
C ILE A 40 -4.46 6.60 -11.53
N THR A 41 -3.43 6.50 -12.37
CA THR A 41 -3.07 7.59 -13.28
C THR A 41 -4.15 7.79 -14.34
N GLY A 42 -4.66 6.70 -14.93
CA GLY A 42 -5.74 6.75 -15.91
C GLY A 42 -7.04 7.31 -15.33
N MET A 43 -7.42 6.89 -14.11
CA MET A 43 -8.59 7.43 -13.41
C MET A 43 -8.54 8.96 -13.27
N ASN A 44 -7.40 9.51 -12.84
CA ASN A 44 -7.28 10.97 -12.63
C ASN A 44 -7.12 11.75 -13.94
N SER A 45 -6.49 11.15 -14.96
CA SER A 45 -6.46 11.74 -16.30
C SER A 45 -7.87 11.87 -16.87
N ILE A 46 -8.70 10.83 -16.73
CA ILE A 46 -10.10 10.86 -17.16
C ILE A 46 -10.94 11.83 -16.33
N GLU A 47 -10.66 11.93 -15.01
CA GLU A 47 -11.31 12.91 -14.16
C GLU A 47 -11.12 14.34 -14.69
N MET A 48 -9.91 14.68 -15.15
CA MET A 48 -9.65 15.97 -15.78
C MET A 48 -10.47 16.19 -17.07
N PHE A 49 -10.71 15.13 -17.85
CA PHE A 49 -11.55 15.22 -19.05
C PHE A 49 -13.03 15.46 -18.72
N PHE A 50 -13.55 15.00 -17.57
CA PHE A 50 -14.97 15.24 -17.22
C PHE A 50 -15.33 16.72 -17.14
N TYR A 51 -14.39 17.60 -16.77
CA TYR A 51 -14.66 19.03 -16.68
C TYR A 51 -15.09 19.63 -18.02
N SER A 52 -14.62 19.06 -19.14
CA SER A 52 -15.02 19.48 -20.49
C SER A 52 -16.47 19.11 -20.82
N TYR A 53 -17.05 18.12 -20.13
CA TYR A 53 -18.40 17.59 -20.39
C TYR A 53 -19.46 18.11 -19.41
N ILE A 54 -19.10 19.02 -18.48
CA ILE A 54 -20.07 19.52 -17.50
C ILE A 54 -21.26 20.22 -18.17
N ASN A 55 -21.01 20.95 -19.27
CA ASN A 55 -22.05 21.67 -20.01
C ASN A 55 -22.82 20.78 -21.00
N GLN A 56 -22.29 19.58 -21.31
CA GLN A 56 -22.88 18.63 -22.25
C GLN A 56 -22.78 17.23 -21.66
N PRO A 57 -23.54 16.95 -20.58
CA PRO A 57 -23.40 15.69 -19.85
C PRO A 57 -23.66 14.51 -20.77
N GLU A 58 -24.61 14.56 -21.70
CA GLU A 58 -24.98 13.44 -22.60
C GLU A 58 -23.78 12.79 -23.32
N ASN A 59 -22.75 13.56 -23.68
CA ASN A 59 -21.55 13.07 -24.35
C ASN A 59 -20.51 12.43 -23.41
N GLY A 60 -20.68 12.58 -22.09
CA GLY A 60 -19.74 12.13 -21.07
C GLY A 60 -19.85 10.65 -20.69
N LEU A 61 -20.81 9.90 -21.23
CA LEU A 61 -21.09 8.52 -20.80
C LEU A 61 -19.92 7.58 -21.09
N VAL A 62 -19.31 7.73 -22.27
CA VAL A 62 -18.13 6.95 -22.67
C VAL A 62 -16.95 7.25 -21.74
N VAL A 63 -16.73 8.52 -21.42
CA VAL A 63 -15.69 8.98 -20.49
C VAL A 63 -15.91 8.38 -19.11
N LEU A 64 -17.17 8.29 -18.67
CA LEU A 64 -17.53 7.66 -17.41
C LEU A 64 -17.28 6.15 -17.38
N ILE A 65 -17.60 5.45 -18.46
CA ILE A 65 -17.29 4.03 -18.59
C ILE A 65 -15.77 3.81 -18.48
N PHE A 66 -14.95 4.59 -19.20
CA PHE A 66 -13.49 4.50 -19.09
C PHE A 66 -13.00 4.78 -17.67
N PHE A 67 -13.56 5.77 -16.98
CA PHE A 67 -13.22 6.05 -15.58
C PHE A 67 -13.42 4.80 -14.72
N TYR A 68 -14.58 4.14 -14.82
CA TYR A 68 -14.86 2.92 -14.08
C TYR A 68 -13.97 1.74 -14.48
N LEU A 69 -13.57 1.62 -15.74
CA LEU A 69 -12.59 0.61 -16.15
C LEU A 69 -11.26 0.79 -15.43
N PHE A 70 -10.74 2.02 -15.33
CA PHE A 70 -9.51 2.29 -14.59
C PHE A 70 -9.67 2.07 -13.08
N VAL A 71 -10.84 2.35 -12.51
CA VAL A 71 -11.18 1.98 -11.12
C VAL A 71 -11.10 0.46 -10.93
N LEU A 72 -11.70 -0.33 -11.84
CA LEU A 72 -11.65 -1.79 -11.77
C LEU A 72 -10.22 -2.30 -11.90
N VAL A 73 -9.42 -1.76 -12.82
CA VAL A 73 -8.00 -2.10 -12.96
C VAL A 73 -7.26 -1.82 -11.65
N PHE A 74 -7.44 -0.64 -11.05
CA PHE A 74 -6.83 -0.29 -9.77
C PHE A 74 -7.21 -1.25 -8.65
N VAL A 75 -8.51 -1.53 -8.48
CA VAL A 75 -9.04 -2.33 -7.38
C VAL A 75 -8.60 -3.79 -7.47
N TYR A 76 -8.74 -4.41 -8.63
CA TYR A 76 -8.35 -5.81 -8.81
C TYR A 76 -6.83 -6.00 -8.84
N SER A 77 -6.07 -5.04 -9.36
CA SER A 77 -4.59 -5.08 -9.27
C SER A 77 -4.12 -4.90 -7.83
N SER A 78 -4.82 -4.10 -7.02
CA SER A 78 -4.56 -3.97 -5.59
C SER A 78 -4.79 -5.29 -4.85
N LEU A 79 -5.88 -6.01 -5.17
CA LEU A 79 -6.14 -7.33 -4.61
C LEU A 79 -5.04 -8.35 -4.96
N LEU A 80 -4.66 -8.42 -6.23
CA LEU A 80 -3.59 -9.30 -6.67
C LEU A 80 -2.24 -8.93 -6.03
N TYR A 81 -1.97 -7.64 -5.87
CA TYR A 81 -0.77 -7.18 -5.17
C TYR A 81 -0.77 -7.58 -3.67
N ALA A 82 -1.92 -7.48 -3.00
CA ALA A 82 -2.09 -7.92 -1.60
C ALA A 82 -1.88 -9.43 -1.44
N LEU A 83 -2.41 -10.24 -2.38
CA LEU A 83 -2.21 -11.69 -2.43
C LEU A 83 -0.73 -12.04 -2.62
N ASN A 84 -0.05 -11.36 -3.55
CA ASN A 84 1.37 -11.53 -3.83
C ASN A 84 2.25 -11.18 -2.61
N ILE A 85 2.01 -10.03 -1.96
CA ILE A 85 2.75 -9.66 -0.73
C ILE A 85 2.53 -10.68 0.39
N SER A 86 1.32 -11.24 0.47
CA SER A 86 0.97 -12.19 1.51
C SER A 86 1.51 -13.60 1.25
N ASN A 87 2.14 -13.86 0.10
CA ASN A 87 2.51 -15.21 -0.35
C ASN A 87 1.31 -16.17 -0.36
N HIS A 88 0.10 -15.63 -0.60
CA HIS A 88 -1.16 -16.37 -0.75
C HIS A 88 -1.62 -16.36 -2.21
N GLU A 89 -0.75 -15.93 -3.14
CA GLU A 89 -1.01 -16.01 -4.57
C GLU A 89 -1.03 -17.47 -5.01
N ASN A 90 -2.22 -18.05 -5.06
CA ASN A 90 -2.47 -19.36 -5.68
C ASN A 90 -3.28 -19.17 -6.97
N THR A 91 -3.24 -20.18 -7.84
CA THR A 91 -3.95 -20.16 -9.13
C THR A 91 -5.45 -19.90 -8.96
N THR A 92 -6.05 -20.42 -7.89
CA THR A 92 -7.48 -20.30 -7.59
C THR A 92 -7.89 -18.86 -7.23
N SER A 93 -7.16 -18.18 -6.35
CA SER A 93 -7.43 -16.79 -5.96
C SER A 93 -7.19 -15.82 -7.11
N VAL A 94 -6.15 -16.08 -7.93
CA VAL A 94 -5.93 -15.32 -9.17
C VAL A 94 -7.09 -15.55 -10.14
N PHE A 95 -7.52 -16.79 -10.35
CA PHE A 95 -8.66 -17.12 -11.20
C PHE A 95 -9.94 -16.40 -10.76
N PHE A 96 -10.29 -16.46 -9.48
CA PHE A 96 -11.48 -15.76 -8.96
C PHE A 96 -11.38 -14.23 -9.09
N SER A 97 -10.19 -13.67 -8.89
CA SER A 97 -9.96 -12.23 -9.07
C SER A 97 -10.14 -11.81 -10.54
N VAL A 98 -9.58 -12.58 -11.48
CA VAL A 98 -9.72 -12.33 -12.92
C VAL A 98 -11.16 -12.53 -13.38
N PHE A 99 -11.83 -13.58 -12.89
CA PHE A 99 -13.24 -13.82 -13.19
C PHE A 99 -14.11 -12.66 -12.71
N GLY A 100 -13.95 -12.20 -11.46
CA GLY A 100 -14.66 -11.05 -10.93
C GLY A 100 -14.42 -9.77 -11.75
N PHE A 101 -13.17 -9.52 -12.15
CA PHE A 101 -12.81 -8.39 -13.01
C PHE A 101 -13.53 -8.46 -14.36
N ILE A 102 -13.48 -9.61 -15.04
CA ILE A 102 -14.13 -9.81 -16.34
C ILE A 102 -15.65 -9.63 -16.22
N THR A 103 -16.28 -10.22 -15.20
CA THR A 103 -17.73 -10.04 -14.95
C THR A 103 -18.09 -8.57 -14.77
N CYS A 104 -17.32 -7.81 -13.98
CA CYS A 104 -17.55 -6.38 -13.79
C CYS A 104 -17.40 -5.60 -15.11
N CYS A 105 -16.37 -5.92 -15.91
CA CYS A 105 -16.16 -5.29 -17.21
C CYS A 105 -17.30 -5.58 -18.19
N VAL A 106 -17.80 -6.82 -18.26
CA VAL A 106 -18.95 -7.18 -19.12
C VAL A 106 -20.19 -6.39 -18.72
N VAL A 107 -20.48 -6.31 -17.42
CA VAL A 107 -21.66 -5.58 -16.91
C VAL A 107 -21.51 -4.07 -17.14
N LEU A 108 -20.31 -3.52 -17.00
CA LEU A 108 -20.01 -2.11 -17.22
C LEU A 108 -20.09 -1.72 -18.71
N LEU A 109 -19.57 -2.55 -19.61
CA LEU A 109 -19.52 -2.29 -21.05
C LEU A 109 -20.86 -2.53 -21.75
N THR A 110 -21.77 -3.29 -21.12
CA THR A 110 -23.13 -3.49 -21.66
C THR A 110 -23.95 -2.20 -21.48
N PRO A 111 -24.40 -1.55 -22.56
CA PRO A 111 -25.13 -0.28 -22.48
C PRO A 111 -26.36 -0.40 -21.59
N GLY A 112 -26.51 0.51 -20.64
CA GLY A 112 -27.65 0.57 -19.73
C GLY A 112 -27.65 -0.45 -18.58
N ALA A 113 -26.75 -1.44 -18.58
CA ALA A 113 -26.74 -2.50 -17.55
C ALA A 113 -26.23 -1.98 -16.19
N ALA A 114 -24.99 -1.49 -16.14
CA ALA A 114 -24.43 -0.89 -14.93
C ALA A 114 -24.78 0.60 -14.80
N ILE A 115 -24.66 1.35 -15.90
CA ILE A 115 -24.84 2.80 -15.93
C ILE A 115 -25.91 3.10 -16.97
N SER A 116 -27.07 3.57 -16.53
CA SER A 116 -28.22 3.87 -17.41
C SER A 116 -28.12 5.25 -18.03
N GLY A 117 -27.39 6.17 -17.41
CA GLY A 117 -27.18 7.51 -17.89
C GLY A 117 -26.26 8.30 -16.98
N ILE A 118 -26.22 9.60 -17.19
CA ILE A 118 -25.43 10.54 -16.41
C ILE A 118 -26.20 11.83 -16.19
N GLU A 119 -26.03 12.40 -15.01
CA GLU A 119 -26.64 13.67 -14.62
C GLU A 119 -25.55 14.62 -14.12
N SER A 120 -25.71 15.91 -14.45
CA SER A 120 -24.82 16.95 -13.94
C SER A 120 -25.31 17.41 -12.57
N ILE A 121 -24.41 17.44 -11.59
CA ILE A 121 -24.67 17.97 -10.24
C ILE A 121 -24.24 19.45 -10.16
N GLY A 122 -24.07 20.12 -11.30
CA GLY A 122 -23.63 21.51 -11.41
C GLY A 122 -22.12 21.70 -11.41
N TYR A 123 -21.34 20.90 -10.67
CA TYR A 123 -19.87 20.99 -10.63
C TYR A 123 -19.15 19.67 -10.93
N SER A 124 -19.89 18.58 -11.11
CA SER A 124 -19.37 17.25 -11.43
C SER A 124 -20.48 16.47 -12.14
N ILE A 125 -20.09 15.40 -12.84
CA ILE A 125 -21.01 14.46 -13.48
C ILE A 125 -21.14 13.25 -12.56
N THR A 126 -22.37 12.87 -12.23
CA THR A 126 -22.65 11.61 -11.56
C THR A 126 -23.41 10.68 -12.48
N ARG A 127 -23.35 9.40 -12.13
CA ARG A 127 -24.06 8.33 -12.83
C ARG A 127 -25.51 8.27 -12.42
N ILE A 128 -26.34 7.85 -13.36
CA ILE A 128 -27.65 7.27 -13.09
C ILE A 128 -27.45 5.75 -13.05
N PRO A 129 -27.75 5.07 -11.93
CA PRO A 129 -27.51 3.64 -11.80
C PRO A 129 -28.43 2.83 -12.73
N GLY A 130 -27.87 1.83 -13.39
CA GLY A 130 -28.62 0.81 -14.12
C GLY A 130 -29.11 -0.34 -13.21
N PRO A 131 -29.92 -1.28 -13.72
CA PRO A 131 -30.47 -2.40 -12.95
C PRO A 131 -29.39 -3.30 -12.33
N TYR A 132 -28.23 -3.44 -12.99
CA TYR A 132 -27.12 -4.27 -12.52
C TYR A 132 -25.99 -3.47 -11.87
N TYR A 133 -26.22 -2.20 -11.50
CA TYR A 133 -25.21 -1.35 -10.88
C TYR A 133 -24.64 -1.95 -9.57
N HIS A 134 -25.45 -2.70 -8.82
CA HIS A 134 -25.04 -3.39 -7.61
C HIS A 134 -23.88 -4.38 -7.84
N ILE A 135 -23.80 -5.02 -9.02
CA ILE A 135 -22.68 -5.92 -9.36
C ILE A 135 -21.37 -5.12 -9.39
N LEU A 136 -21.40 -3.90 -9.95
CA LEU A 136 -20.23 -3.03 -9.98
C LEU A 136 -19.85 -2.54 -8.58
N GLN A 137 -20.84 -2.20 -7.74
CA GLN A 137 -20.59 -1.81 -6.34
C GLN A 137 -19.92 -2.95 -5.55
N ILE A 138 -20.48 -4.16 -5.64
CA ILE A 138 -19.94 -5.37 -4.99
C ILE A 138 -18.53 -5.68 -5.55
N GLY A 139 -18.37 -5.61 -6.86
CA GLY A 139 -17.11 -5.84 -7.55
C GLY A 139 -16.01 -4.83 -7.24
N ILE A 140 -16.35 -3.65 -6.70
CA ILE A 140 -15.38 -2.67 -6.19
C ILE A 140 -15.15 -2.89 -4.69
N LEU A 141 -16.21 -3.05 -3.90
CA LEU A 141 -16.12 -3.13 -2.44
C LEU A 141 -15.49 -4.43 -1.93
N ILE A 142 -15.84 -5.59 -2.51
CA ILE A 142 -15.31 -6.88 -2.06
C ILE A 142 -13.78 -6.94 -2.21
N PRO A 143 -13.18 -6.64 -3.38
CA PRO A 143 -11.73 -6.70 -3.51
C PRO A 143 -11.02 -5.68 -2.62
N LEU A 144 -11.57 -4.46 -2.47
CA LEU A 144 -11.03 -3.46 -1.55
C LEU A 144 -11.01 -3.94 -0.10
N LEU A 145 -12.12 -4.51 0.38
CA LEU A 145 -12.20 -5.08 1.72
C LEU A 145 -11.24 -6.28 1.87
N SER A 146 -11.15 -7.11 0.84
CA SER A 146 -10.26 -8.26 0.79
C SER A 146 -8.80 -7.85 0.90
N CYS A 147 -8.38 -6.73 0.30
CA CYS A 147 -7.02 -6.18 0.45
C CYS A 147 -6.66 -5.95 1.93
N ILE A 148 -7.58 -5.34 2.69
CA ILE A 148 -7.37 -5.07 4.13
C ILE A 148 -7.37 -6.35 4.92
N VAL A 149 -8.35 -7.22 4.70
CA VAL A 149 -8.46 -8.50 5.43
C VAL A 149 -7.23 -9.36 5.18
N ILE A 150 -6.80 -9.51 3.93
CA ILE A 150 -5.60 -10.29 3.57
C ILE A 150 -4.37 -9.69 4.24
N ALA A 151 -4.14 -8.38 4.13
CA ALA A 151 -2.96 -7.77 4.72
C ALA A 151 -2.98 -7.83 6.26
N PHE A 152 -4.15 -7.69 6.89
CA PHE A 152 -4.31 -7.84 8.34
C PHE A 152 -4.09 -9.29 8.79
N LEU A 153 -4.66 -10.27 8.10
CA LEU A 153 -4.43 -11.68 8.40
C LEU A 153 -2.94 -12.02 8.24
N THR A 154 -2.28 -11.52 7.20
CA THR A 154 -0.82 -11.70 7.03
C THR A 154 -0.03 -11.06 8.17
N LEU A 155 -0.44 -9.88 8.65
CA LEU A 155 0.17 -9.23 9.81
C LEU A 155 0.09 -10.11 11.07
N VAL A 156 -1.07 -10.74 11.32
CA VAL A 156 -1.31 -11.54 12.53
C VAL A 156 -0.73 -12.95 12.42
N THR A 157 -0.72 -13.56 11.24
CA THR A 157 -0.37 -14.98 11.05
C THR A 157 1.07 -15.21 10.59
N SER A 158 1.71 -14.23 9.95
CA SER A 158 3.04 -14.44 9.39
C SER A 158 4.12 -14.45 10.47
N ARG A 159 4.90 -15.55 10.51
CA ARG A 159 6.14 -15.63 11.29
C ARG A 159 7.32 -14.95 10.59
N LYS A 160 7.26 -14.79 9.27
CA LYS A 160 8.33 -14.19 8.48
C LYS A 160 8.29 -12.67 8.63
N HIS A 161 9.38 -12.10 9.15
CA HIS A 161 9.51 -10.67 9.38
C HIS A 161 9.27 -9.84 8.10
N GLN A 162 9.79 -10.32 6.96
CA GLN A 162 9.63 -9.62 5.68
C GLN A 162 8.16 -9.48 5.28
N LEU A 163 7.36 -10.55 5.34
CA LEU A 163 5.95 -10.53 4.97
C LEU A 163 5.15 -9.65 5.94
N HIS A 164 5.46 -9.73 7.24
CA HIS A 164 4.82 -8.89 8.26
C HIS A 164 5.05 -7.39 7.97
N THR A 165 6.31 -7.01 7.68
CA THR A 165 6.67 -5.62 7.40
C THR A 165 6.04 -5.12 6.09
N GLN A 166 6.01 -5.94 5.04
CA GLN A 166 5.36 -5.59 3.77
C GLN A 166 3.83 -5.45 3.95
N ALA A 167 3.19 -6.34 4.70
CA ALA A 167 1.76 -6.27 4.98
C ALA A 167 1.40 -5.02 5.80
N LEU A 168 2.21 -4.68 6.81
CA LEU A 168 2.03 -3.45 7.60
C LEU A 168 2.18 -2.20 6.73
N ALA A 169 3.23 -2.15 5.91
CA ALA A 169 3.45 -1.04 4.98
C ALA A 169 2.27 -0.88 4.01
N TYR A 170 1.77 -1.99 3.48
CA TYR A 170 0.60 -1.99 2.60
C TYR A 170 -0.67 -1.53 3.32
N LEU A 171 -0.95 -2.01 4.54
CA LEU A 171 -2.08 -1.55 5.35
C LEU A 171 -2.02 -0.04 5.60
N ILE A 172 -0.89 0.48 6.05
CA ILE A 172 -0.73 1.92 6.35
C ILE A 172 -0.96 2.77 5.10
N THR A 173 -0.49 2.27 3.96
CA THR A 173 -0.64 2.96 2.68
C THR A 173 -2.09 2.92 2.19
N PHE A 174 -2.72 1.74 2.25
CA PHE A 174 -4.03 1.48 1.63
C PHE A 174 -5.22 1.94 2.48
N THR A 175 -5.10 1.82 3.80
CA THR A 175 -6.19 2.10 4.75
C THR A 175 -6.80 3.50 4.61
N PRO A 176 -6.02 4.59 4.49
CA PRO A 176 -6.59 5.93 4.28
C PRO A 176 -7.47 6.01 3.02
N THR A 177 -7.00 5.42 1.91
CA THR A 177 -7.75 5.42 0.64
C THR A 177 -9.00 4.58 0.72
N PHE A 178 -8.94 3.43 1.38
CA PHE A 178 -10.12 2.61 1.64
C PHE A 178 -11.17 3.38 2.45
N PHE A 179 -10.81 3.94 3.61
CA PHE A 179 -11.77 4.64 4.46
C PHE A 179 -12.38 5.86 3.77
N ILE A 180 -11.58 6.64 3.04
CA ILE A 180 -12.10 7.75 2.24
C ILE A 180 -13.09 7.26 1.16
N GLY A 181 -12.73 6.21 0.42
CA GLY A 181 -13.60 5.63 -0.61
C GLY A 181 -14.90 5.08 -0.04
N SER A 182 -14.82 4.30 1.05
CA SER A 182 -15.98 3.75 1.75
C SER A 182 -16.87 4.85 2.33
N ALA A 183 -16.30 5.89 2.95
CA ALA A 183 -17.05 7.02 3.48
C ALA A 183 -17.80 7.77 2.37
N ILE A 184 -17.17 7.99 1.21
CA ILE A 184 -17.82 8.62 0.06
C ILE A 184 -18.98 7.77 -0.47
N ILE A 185 -18.79 6.46 -0.63
CA ILE A 185 -19.85 5.54 -1.08
C ILE A 185 -21.02 5.57 -0.09
N PHE A 186 -20.73 5.54 1.22
CA PHE A 186 -21.74 5.61 2.27
C PHE A 186 -22.51 6.94 2.25
N LEU A 187 -21.81 8.08 2.11
CA LEU A 187 -22.43 9.40 1.99
C LEU A 187 -23.33 9.50 0.76
N MET A 188 -22.87 8.97 -0.39
CA MET A 188 -23.69 8.89 -1.61
C MET A 188 -24.93 8.00 -1.41
N HIS A 189 -24.84 6.94 -0.62
CA HIS A 189 -25.98 6.07 -0.32
C HIS A 189 -27.06 6.77 0.50
N ILE A 190 -26.69 7.72 1.39
CA ILE A 190 -27.63 8.56 2.15
C ILE A 190 -28.15 9.74 1.32
N GLY A 191 -27.72 9.88 0.05
CA GLY A 191 -28.13 10.96 -0.83
C GLY A 191 -27.30 12.25 -0.69
N VAL A 192 -26.19 12.22 0.06
CA VAL A 192 -25.27 13.35 0.17
C VAL A 192 -24.42 13.43 -1.11
N LYS A 193 -24.56 14.53 -1.83
CA LYS A 193 -23.83 14.83 -3.06
C LYS A 193 -22.42 15.34 -2.74
N VAL A 194 -21.48 14.43 -2.48
CA VAL A 194 -20.07 14.77 -2.19
C VAL A 194 -19.23 14.78 -3.46
N ASN A 195 -18.39 15.82 -3.64
CA ASN A 195 -17.37 15.77 -4.67
C ASN A 195 -16.24 14.82 -4.27
N ALA A 196 -16.34 13.58 -4.71
CA ALA A 196 -15.35 12.54 -4.45
C ALA A 196 -14.02 12.80 -5.15
N SER A 197 -14.04 13.57 -6.24
CA SER A 197 -12.97 13.65 -7.23
C SER A 197 -11.67 14.15 -6.61
N VAL A 198 -11.72 15.30 -5.91
CA VAL A 198 -10.57 15.91 -5.24
C VAL A 198 -10.01 15.00 -4.14
N VAL A 199 -10.86 14.51 -3.24
CA VAL A 199 -10.42 13.77 -2.05
C VAL A 199 -9.82 12.42 -2.44
N ILE A 200 -10.46 11.70 -3.38
CA ILE A 200 -9.93 10.44 -3.92
C ILE A 200 -8.64 10.69 -4.72
N SER A 201 -8.59 11.76 -5.52
CA SER A 201 -7.38 12.14 -6.27
C SER A 201 -6.18 12.34 -5.34
N PHE A 202 -6.33 13.07 -4.23
CA PHE A 202 -5.25 13.27 -3.26
C PHE A 202 -4.90 11.99 -2.50
N SER A 203 -5.90 11.24 -2.03
CA SER A 203 -5.67 9.99 -1.32
C SER A 203 -4.92 8.97 -2.18
N THR A 204 -5.28 8.86 -3.46
CA THR A 204 -4.59 7.96 -4.40
C THR A 204 -3.20 8.45 -4.79
N SER A 205 -2.94 9.76 -4.78
CA SER A 205 -1.57 10.29 -4.90
C SER A 205 -0.71 9.88 -3.72
N PHE A 206 -1.24 10.00 -2.50
CA PHE A 206 -0.55 9.58 -1.29
C PHE A 206 -0.28 8.07 -1.29
N LEU A 207 -1.29 7.27 -1.66
CA LEU A 207 -1.17 5.83 -1.85
C LEU A 207 -0.03 5.49 -2.83
N LEU A 208 -0.05 6.09 -4.02
CA LEU A 208 0.94 5.87 -5.08
C LEU A 208 2.36 6.17 -4.59
N TRP A 209 2.53 7.33 -3.96
CA TRP A 209 3.83 7.78 -3.45
C TRP A 209 4.37 6.82 -2.40
N LEU A 210 3.55 6.42 -1.42
CA LEU A 210 3.95 5.48 -0.38
C LEU A 210 4.24 4.08 -0.94
N LEU A 211 3.41 3.55 -1.85
CA LEU A 211 3.65 2.23 -2.45
C LEU A 211 4.99 2.20 -3.19
N LEU A 212 5.30 3.24 -3.97
CA LEU A 212 6.58 3.38 -4.65
C LEU A 212 7.75 3.58 -3.68
N PHE A 213 7.55 4.39 -2.64
CA PHE A 213 8.54 4.58 -1.58
C PHE A 213 8.92 3.26 -0.90
N THR A 214 7.93 2.41 -0.61
CA THR A 214 8.15 1.12 0.08
C THR A 214 8.80 0.02 -0.77
N GLN A 215 9.04 0.24 -2.07
CA GLN A 215 9.70 -0.77 -2.91
C GLN A 215 11.17 -1.00 -2.53
N LYS A 216 11.85 0.04 -2.04
CA LYS A 216 13.24 -0.06 -1.58
C LYS A 216 13.26 -0.54 -0.14
N LYS A 217 14.08 -1.55 0.17
CA LYS A 217 14.25 -2.07 1.55
C LYS A 217 14.62 -0.95 2.55
N GLU A 218 15.54 -0.06 2.16
CA GLU A 218 15.95 1.08 2.98
C GLU A 218 14.79 2.03 3.28
N SER A 219 14.03 2.42 2.26
CA SER A 219 12.87 3.30 2.41
C SER A 219 11.77 2.65 3.23
N MET A 220 11.53 1.35 3.05
CA MET A 220 10.60 0.58 3.88
C MET A 220 11.03 0.61 5.34
N TYR A 221 12.32 0.41 5.64
CA TYR A 221 12.85 0.54 7.00
C TYR A 221 12.65 1.95 7.57
N ARG A 222 12.92 3.00 6.78
CA ARG A 222 12.66 4.41 7.17
C ARG A 222 11.19 4.67 7.46
N LEU A 223 10.28 4.09 6.69
CA LEU A 223 8.84 4.20 6.97
C LEU A 223 8.53 3.51 8.31
N MET A 224 9.01 2.29 8.50
CA MET A 224 8.78 1.53 9.73
C MET A 224 9.35 2.23 10.96
N SER A 225 10.50 2.90 10.85
CA SER A 225 11.09 3.62 11.99
C SER A 225 10.27 4.82 12.46
N LEU A 226 9.37 5.35 11.61
CA LEU A 226 8.45 6.42 11.99
C LEU A 226 7.19 5.90 12.71
N ILE A 227 6.82 4.64 12.49
CA ILE A 227 5.57 4.07 13.02
C ILE A 227 5.80 3.56 14.44
N PRO A 228 5.07 4.07 15.45
CA PRO A 228 5.26 3.65 16.83
C PRO A 228 4.93 2.16 17.00
N GLY A 229 5.73 1.49 17.83
CA GLY A 229 5.52 0.08 18.18
C GLY A 229 6.18 -0.93 17.24
N THR A 230 6.63 -0.52 16.05
CA THR A 230 7.42 -1.40 15.17
C THR A 230 8.81 -1.65 15.75
N ARG A 231 9.45 -2.76 15.34
CA ARG A 231 10.84 -3.05 15.72
C ARG A 231 11.78 -1.93 15.27
N ALA A 232 11.68 -1.49 14.01
CA ALA A 232 12.51 -0.40 13.48
C ALA A 232 12.39 0.89 14.29
N ASN A 233 11.18 1.23 14.76
CA ASN A 233 10.97 2.41 15.61
C ASN A 233 11.61 2.24 17.00
N LYS A 234 11.48 1.05 17.60
CA LYS A 234 12.12 0.73 18.88
C LYS A 234 13.64 0.84 18.77
N LEU A 235 14.24 0.25 17.72
CA LEU A 235 15.68 0.31 17.46
C LEU A 235 16.15 1.74 17.24
N TYR A 236 15.45 2.50 16.38
CA TYR A 236 15.78 3.90 16.13
C TYR A 236 15.73 4.74 17.42
N ARG A 237 14.70 4.56 18.25
CA ARG A 237 14.57 5.27 19.53
C ARG A 237 15.64 4.87 20.54
N GLN A 238 15.99 3.59 20.63
CA GLN A 238 17.04 3.10 21.53
C GLN A 238 18.41 3.62 21.09
N LEU A 239 18.73 3.58 19.79
CA LEU A 239 19.95 4.18 19.25
C LEU A 239 20.02 5.68 19.51
N ALA A 240 18.94 6.41 19.22
CA ALA A 240 18.88 7.84 19.46
C ALA A 240 19.08 8.17 20.95
N TYR A 241 18.48 7.38 21.86
CA TYR A 241 18.66 7.53 23.30
C TYR A 241 20.13 7.34 23.71
N HIS A 242 20.79 6.27 23.25
CA HIS A 242 22.19 6.02 23.59
C HIS A 242 23.13 7.07 23.00
N ILE A 243 22.90 7.55 21.78
CA ILE A 243 23.74 8.59 21.13
C ILE A 243 23.57 9.94 21.83
N CYS A 244 22.35 10.29 22.24
CA CYS A 244 22.05 11.58 22.86
C CYS A 244 22.38 11.63 24.36
N ASN A 245 22.79 10.53 24.99
CA ASN A 245 23.20 10.48 26.39
C ASN A 245 24.72 10.63 26.53
N PRO A 246 25.22 11.83 26.88
CA PRO A 246 26.67 12.13 26.88
C PRO A 246 27.46 11.36 27.96
N GLN A 247 26.79 10.75 28.94
CA GLN A 247 27.43 10.05 30.06
C GLN A 247 28.08 8.72 29.67
N ASN A 248 27.62 8.10 28.59
CA ASN A 248 27.98 6.72 28.24
C ASN A 248 29.07 6.61 27.16
N GLY A 249 29.49 7.74 26.57
CA GLY A 249 30.41 7.77 25.42
C GLY A 249 29.83 7.05 24.18
N MET A 250 30.61 6.97 23.10
CA MET A 250 30.17 6.28 21.86
C MET A 250 30.24 4.76 21.93
N ASN A 251 30.89 4.19 22.95
CA ASN A 251 31.06 2.73 23.06
C ASN A 251 29.73 2.01 23.27
N ASP A 252 28.82 2.59 24.06
CA ASP A 252 27.51 2.01 24.36
C ASP A 252 26.61 1.91 23.11
N PRO A 253 26.38 2.99 22.33
CA PRO A 253 25.66 2.90 21.07
C PRO A 253 26.25 1.89 20.08
N ILE A 254 27.59 1.84 19.96
CA ILE A 254 28.28 0.91 19.07
C ILE A 254 28.03 -0.52 19.51
N HIS A 255 28.20 -0.81 20.80
CA HIS A 255 27.96 -2.14 21.37
C HIS A 255 26.49 -2.56 21.18
N TYR A 256 25.53 -1.66 21.43
CA TYR A 256 24.11 -1.92 21.20
C TYR A 256 23.82 -2.24 19.72
N LEU A 257 24.37 -1.46 18.79
CA LEU A 257 24.20 -1.68 17.35
C LEU A 257 24.81 -3.02 16.91
N GLU A 258 25.96 -3.37 17.46
CA GLU A 258 26.62 -4.65 17.23
C GLU A 258 25.76 -5.84 17.71
N ILE A 259 25.16 -5.73 18.91
CA ILE A 259 24.21 -6.74 19.42
C ILE A 259 23.04 -6.93 18.45
N GLU A 260 22.43 -5.84 18.00
CA GLU A 260 21.26 -5.92 17.12
C GLU A 260 21.60 -6.53 15.75
N ILE A 261 22.78 -6.21 15.20
CA ILE A 261 23.29 -6.83 13.97
C ILE A 261 23.46 -8.34 14.15
N ILE A 262 24.00 -8.79 15.29
CA ILE A 262 24.15 -10.21 15.61
C ILE A 262 22.79 -10.91 15.68
N HIS A 263 21.81 -10.29 16.37
CA HIS A 263 20.46 -10.83 16.44
C HIS A 263 19.79 -10.92 15.08
N GLU A 264 19.92 -9.89 14.24
CA GLU A 264 19.37 -9.89 12.89
C GLU A 264 19.99 -11.01 12.03
N ALA A 265 21.31 -11.17 12.08
CA ALA A 265 21.99 -12.25 11.35
C ALA A 265 21.55 -13.65 11.81
N LEU A 266 21.35 -13.85 13.12
CA LEU A 266 20.81 -15.10 13.65
C LEU A 266 19.37 -15.33 13.21
N GLN A 267 18.53 -14.29 13.16
CA GLN A 267 17.16 -14.43 12.67
C GLN A 267 17.11 -14.75 11.18
N MET A 268 17.95 -14.11 10.37
CA MET A 268 18.04 -14.37 8.92
C MET A 268 18.49 -15.80 8.60
N THR A 269 19.23 -16.43 9.51
CA THR A 269 19.80 -17.79 9.36
C THR A 269 19.05 -18.84 10.19
N ASN A 270 17.85 -18.52 10.68
CA ASN A 270 17.03 -19.41 11.54
C ASN A 270 17.81 -19.98 12.75
N GLY A 271 18.71 -19.18 13.34
CA GLY A 271 19.54 -19.57 14.46
C GLY A 271 20.81 -20.35 14.10
N ASN A 272 21.09 -20.58 12.81
CA ASN A 272 22.33 -21.22 12.39
C ASN A 272 23.53 -20.29 12.62
N ARG A 273 24.24 -20.52 13.73
CA ARG A 273 25.40 -19.72 14.14
C ARG A 273 26.56 -19.73 13.14
N ALA A 274 26.72 -20.80 12.34
CA ALA A 274 27.79 -20.86 11.36
C ALA A 274 27.49 -19.93 10.18
N GLU A 275 26.28 -20.03 9.62
CA GLU A 275 25.81 -19.13 8.56
C GLU A 275 25.72 -17.68 9.04
N ALA A 276 25.30 -17.43 10.28
CA ALA A 276 25.26 -16.08 10.83
C ALA A 276 26.66 -15.47 10.94
N ALA A 277 27.65 -16.25 11.37
CA ALA A 277 29.03 -15.79 11.45
C ALA A 277 29.60 -15.46 10.07
N GLU A 278 29.32 -16.31 9.08
CA GLU A 278 29.67 -16.09 7.67
C GLU A 278 29.01 -14.83 7.11
N LEU A 279 27.71 -14.64 7.34
CA LEU A 279 26.95 -13.45 6.92
C LEU A 279 27.51 -12.16 7.51
N LEU A 280 28.01 -12.22 8.75
CA LEU A 280 28.62 -11.10 9.46
C LEU A 280 30.09 -10.88 9.11
N GLY A 281 30.72 -11.79 8.36
CA GLY A 281 32.14 -11.75 8.05
C GLY A 281 33.05 -11.94 9.28
N ILE A 282 32.58 -12.64 10.31
CA ILE A 282 33.36 -12.92 11.54
C ILE A 282 33.52 -14.43 11.77
N SER A 283 34.52 -14.84 12.54
CA SER A 283 34.68 -16.25 12.88
C SER A 283 33.61 -16.73 13.86
N LYS A 284 33.16 -17.99 13.71
CA LYS A 284 32.18 -18.64 14.61
C LYS A 284 32.55 -18.53 16.11
N PRO A 285 33.82 -18.69 16.53
CA PRO A 285 34.21 -18.48 17.94
C PRO A 285 34.02 -17.04 18.39
N THR A 286 34.26 -16.05 17.52
CA THR A 286 34.06 -14.62 17.84
C THR A 286 32.58 -14.34 18.07
N LEU A 287 31.70 -14.87 17.21
CA LEU A 287 30.25 -14.78 17.39
C LEU A 287 29.81 -15.42 18.71
N GLN A 288 30.30 -16.63 19.02
CA GLN A 288 29.98 -17.31 20.27
C GLN A 288 30.46 -16.55 21.51
N ARG A 289 31.66 -15.97 21.47
CA ARG A 289 32.17 -15.13 22.56
C ARG A 289 31.28 -13.91 22.78
N ARG A 290 30.94 -13.19 21.70
CA ARG A 290 30.07 -12.01 21.77
C ARG A 290 28.67 -12.33 22.30
N LEU A 291 28.08 -13.47 21.90
CA LEU A 291 26.81 -13.94 22.45
C LEU A 291 26.91 -14.29 23.94
N LYS A 292 28.03 -14.89 24.37
CA LYS A 292 28.25 -15.22 25.78
C LYS A 292 28.40 -13.95 26.63
N ASP A 293 29.20 -12.99 26.16
CA ASP A 293 29.41 -11.70 26.81
C ASP A 293 28.08 -10.92 26.96
N GLN A 294 27.13 -11.11 26.04
CA GLN A 294 25.79 -10.55 26.13
C GLN A 294 24.93 -11.23 27.19
N LEU A 295 24.89 -12.57 27.20
CA LEU A 295 24.12 -13.36 28.18
C LEU A 295 24.55 -13.06 29.62
N GLU A 296 25.84 -12.83 29.84
CA GLU A 296 26.37 -12.46 31.16
C GLU A 296 25.97 -11.03 31.60
N LYS A 297 25.71 -10.11 30.65
CA LYS A 297 25.36 -8.71 30.94
C LYS A 297 23.85 -8.45 31.02
N GLU A 298 23.02 -9.21 30.32
CA GLU A 298 21.56 -9.01 30.24
C GLU A 298 20.80 -10.34 30.37
N PRO A 299 20.84 -11.02 31.54
CA PRO A 299 20.23 -12.34 31.72
C PRO A 299 18.70 -12.34 31.50
N GLU A 300 18.04 -11.19 31.67
CA GLU A 300 16.59 -11.07 31.50
C GLU A 300 16.13 -11.17 30.03
N LYS A 301 16.99 -10.87 29.03
CA LYS A 301 16.61 -10.97 27.61
C LYS A 301 16.55 -12.41 27.10
N GLU A 302 17.18 -13.36 27.79
CA GLU A 302 17.21 -14.78 27.43
C GLU A 302 15.79 -15.40 27.36
N LEU A 303 14.85 -14.88 28.15
CA LEU A 303 13.44 -15.31 28.14
C LEU A 303 12.67 -14.92 26.86
N THR A 304 13.14 -13.92 26.13
CA THR A 304 12.54 -13.48 24.85
C THR A 304 13.11 -14.25 23.65
N ILE A 305 14.25 -14.92 23.83
CA ILE A 305 14.93 -15.75 22.83
C ILE A 305 14.50 -17.21 23.02
N LYS A 306 13.19 -17.45 23.16
CA LYS A 306 12.64 -18.80 22.96
C LYS A 306 12.17 -18.87 21.50
N TYR A 307 12.98 -19.58 20.70
CA TYR A 307 12.75 -19.91 19.30
C TYR A 307 11.42 -20.64 19.08
#